data_AF-A0A9P6SR36-F1
#
_entry.id   AF-A0A9P6SR36-F1
#
_cell.length_a   1.000
_cell.length_b   1.000
_cell.length_c   1.000
_cell.angle_alpha   90.00
_cell.angle_beta   90.00
_cell.angle_gamma   90.00
#
_symmetry.space_group_name_H-M   'P 1'
#
loop_
_entity.id
_entity.type
_entity.pdbx_description
1 polymer ?
#
loop_
_entity_poly.entity_id
_entity_poly.type
_entity_poly.pdbx_seq_one_letter_code
_entity_poly.pdbx_strand_id
1 'polypeptide(L)' 'MSRDCNQGSKCYNCGNSGHISRDCTEERKEKACYKCGEAGHISRDCPQQA' A
#
# COMPACT_ATOMS: atom_id res chain seq x y z
N MET A 1 13.05 -9.79 26.09
CA MET A 1 13.33 -9.60 24.65
C MET A 1 12.17 -10.19 23.88
N SER A 2 11.08 -9.44 23.66
CA SER A 2 9.94 -9.95 22.88
C SER A 2 9.31 -8.76 22.16
N ARG A 3 10.00 -8.32 21.10
CA ARG A 3 9.40 -7.44 20.10
C ARG A 3 8.52 -8.35 19.27
N ASP A 4 7.34 -8.65 19.76
CA ASP A 4 6.27 -9.22 18.94
C ASP A 4 5.77 -8.10 18.03
N CYS A 5 6.63 -7.71 17.09
CA CYS A 5 6.33 -6.88 15.94
C CYS A 5 5.57 -7.72 14.90
N ASN A 6 4.53 -8.43 15.35
CA ASN A 6 3.41 -8.84 14.52
C ASN A 6 2.52 -7.58 14.32
N GLN A 7 3.10 -6.50 13.79
CA GLN A 7 2.31 -5.41 13.22
C GLN A 7 1.64 -6.02 12.00
N GLY A 8 0.43 -6.55 12.21
CA GLY A 8 -0.49 -7.05 11.19
C GLY A 8 -0.56 -6.05 10.07
N SER A 9 0.31 -6.25 9.09
CA SER A 9 0.54 -5.26 8.08
C SER A 9 -0.69 -5.31 7.22
N LYS A 10 -1.48 -4.24 7.24
CA LYS A 10 -2.66 -4.14 6.40
C LYS A 10 -2.21 -4.12 4.95
N CYS A 11 -2.78 -4.99 4.16
CA CYS A 11 -2.60 -5.00 2.74
C CYS A 11 -3.09 -3.66 2.17
N TYR A 12 -2.19 -2.88 1.59
CA TYR A 12 -2.56 -1.63 0.91
C TYR A 12 -3.18 -1.87 -0.47
N ASN A 13 -3.24 -3.14 -0.92
CA ASN A 13 -3.94 -3.52 -2.15
C ASN A 13 -5.44 -3.73 -1.88
N CYS A 14 -5.78 -4.64 -0.96
CA CYS A 14 -7.16 -5.04 -0.67
C CYS A 14 -7.73 -4.50 0.66
N GLY A 15 -6.92 -3.91 1.53
CA GLY A 15 -7.34 -3.38 2.83
C GLY A 15 -7.39 -4.41 3.97
N ASN A 16 -7.22 -5.70 3.68
CA ASN A 16 -7.26 -6.76 4.69
C ASN A 16 -5.97 -6.82 5.52
N SER A 17 -6.08 -7.27 6.77
CA SER A 17 -4.94 -7.47 7.66
C SER A 17 -4.55 -8.96 7.72
N GLY A 18 -3.27 -9.25 7.92
CA GLY A 18 -2.72 -10.61 7.91
C GLY A 18 -1.72 -10.88 6.78
N HIS A 19 -1.69 -10.02 5.75
CA HIS A 19 -0.71 -10.06 4.67
C HIS A 19 -0.44 -8.64 4.13
N ILE A 20 0.72 -8.42 3.51
CA ILE A 20 1.09 -7.15 2.87
C ILE A 20 0.71 -7.12 1.39
N SER A 21 0.70 -5.94 0.76
CA SER A 21 0.45 -5.80 -0.68
C SER A 21 1.38 -6.63 -1.58
N ARG A 22 2.56 -7.02 -1.08
CA ARG A 22 3.49 -7.91 -1.79
C ARG A 22 3.05 -9.37 -1.81
N ASP A 23 2.30 -9.77 -0.78
CA ASP A 23 1.81 -11.12 -0.52
C ASP A 23 0.30 -11.25 -0.82
N CYS A 24 -0.33 -10.15 -1.25
CA CYS A 24 -1.71 -10.14 -1.67
C CYS A 24 -1.86 -10.89 -3.00
N THR A 25 -2.71 -11.91 -2.99
CA THR A 25 -3.06 -12.73 -4.16
C THR A 25 -4.03 -12.02 -5.11
N GLU A 26 -4.63 -10.92 -4.68
CA GLU A 26 -5.48 -10.08 -5.53
C GLU A 26 -4.63 -9.36 -6.59
N GLU A 27 -5.24 -9.09 -7.74
CA GLU A 27 -4.71 -8.25 -8.81
C GLU A 27 -4.03 -7.03 -8.18
N ARG A 28 -2.73 -6.82 -8.43
CA ARG A 28 -2.04 -5.64 -7.87
C ARG A 28 -2.78 -4.42 -8.39
N LYS A 29 -3.48 -3.69 -7.51
CA LYS A 29 -3.85 -2.30 -7.81
C LYS A 29 -2.56 -1.63 -8.26
N GLU A 30 -2.53 -1.27 -9.54
CA GLU A 30 -1.40 -0.60 -10.15
C GLU A 30 -1.01 0.54 -9.21
N LYS A 31 0.30 0.78 -9.06
CA LYS A 31 0.82 1.78 -8.12
C LYS A 31 0.26 3.15 -8.50
N ALA A 32 -0.90 3.43 -7.93
CA ALA A 32 -1.60 4.68 -8.06
C ALA A 32 -1.15 5.56 -6.91
N CYS A 33 -1.16 6.85 -7.18
CA CYS A 33 -0.84 7.83 -6.18
C CYS A 33 -1.78 7.68 -4.99
N TYR A 34 -1.25 7.38 -3.80
CA TYR A 34 -2.07 7.31 -2.58
C TYR A 34 -2.64 8.69 -2.15
N LYS A 35 -2.30 9.76 -2.87
CA LYS A 35 -2.74 11.14 -2.60
C LYS A 35 -3.89 11.56 -3.52
N CYS A 36 -3.79 11.25 -4.82
CA CYS A 36 -4.81 11.63 -5.83
C CYS A 36 -5.54 10.45 -6.48
N GLY A 37 -5.06 9.21 -6.32
CA GLY A 37 -5.65 8.00 -6.90
C GLY A 37 -5.29 7.71 -8.35
N GLU A 38 -4.48 8.55 -9.01
CA GLU A 38 -4.07 8.34 -10.40
C GLU A 38 -2.97 7.30 -10.54
N ALA A 39 -3.10 6.40 -11.53
CA ALA A 39 -2.06 5.46 -11.93
C ALA A 39 -0.98 6.15 -12.78
N GLY A 40 0.28 5.74 -12.61
CA GLY A 40 1.43 6.28 -13.36
C GLY A 40 2.44 7.03 -12.50
N HIS A 41 2.04 7.47 -11.30
CA HIS A 41 2.95 8.04 -10.30
C HIS A 41 2.52 7.64 -8.89
N ILE A 42 3.43 7.72 -7.92
CA ILE A 42 3.14 7.47 -6.49
C ILE A 42 3.00 8.79 -5.74
N SER A 43 2.52 8.78 -4.49
CA SER A 43 2.37 10.02 -3.68
C SER A 43 3.62 10.87 -3.58
N ARG A 44 4.81 10.27 -3.68
CA ARG A 44 6.11 10.98 -3.67
C ARG A 44 6.40 11.75 -4.96
N ASP A 45 5.77 11.35 -6.04
CA ASP A 45 5.91 11.91 -7.38
C ASP A 45 4.61 12.62 -7.80
N CYS A 46 3.70 12.85 -6.84
CA CYS A 46 2.39 13.42 -7.13
C CYS A 46 2.53 14.94 -7.38
N PRO A 47 2.18 15.42 -8.59
CA PRO A 47 2.26 16.83 -8.91
C PRO A 47 1.26 17.68 -8.12
N GLN A 48 0.22 17.06 -7.55
CA GLN A 48 -0.74 17.69 -6.61
C GLN A 48 -0.20 17.76 -5.16
N GLN A 49 1.12 17.77 -4.98
CA GLN A 49 1.77 18.17 -3.73
C GLN A 49 2.10 19.67 -3.65
N ALA A 50 1.66 20.48 -4.62
CA ALA A 50 1.68 21.95 -4.50
C ALA A 50 0.60 22.46 -3.54
#